data_AF-A0AAJ7U0P0-F1
#
_entry.id   AF-A0AAJ7U0P0-F1
#
_cell.length_a   1.000
_cell.length_b   1.000
_cell.length_c   1.000
_cell.angle_alpha   90.00
_cell.angle_beta   90.00
_cell.angle_gamma   90.00
#
_symmetry.space_group_name_H-M   'P 1'
#
loop_
_entity.id
_entity.type
_entity.pdbx_description
1 polymer ?
#
loop_
_entity_poly.entity_id
_entity_poly.type
_entity_poly.pdbx_seq_one_letter_code
_entity_poly.pdbx_strand_id
1 'polypeptide(L)'
;MVTAAPSWERERERRRRRASLSSSAAATMSIQDSGQVSDFSSDEKAAIRTIWKNVYEKYEDAGVAILSRLFVSHPGVKEFFPKFRELRTTESMRKSPALRWHGERIINAINDAVEELDVPAMQRLRLRQLSQRHATEFNVEPQFFKEDLNRRGPTRRCTAVHAGTSTTALC
;
A
#
# COMPACT_ATOMS: atom_id res chain seq x y z
N MET A 1 -36.75 -27.57 -32.60
CA MET A 1 -35.51 -27.00 -33.16
C MET A 1 -34.91 -26.07 -32.11
N VAL A 2 -33.73 -26.38 -31.56
CA VAL A 2 -33.06 -25.49 -30.60
C VAL A 2 -32.31 -24.44 -31.39
N THR A 3 -32.75 -23.19 -31.34
CA THR A 3 -32.06 -22.06 -31.97
C THR A 3 -30.83 -21.70 -31.13
N ALA A 4 -29.65 -21.66 -31.75
CA ALA A 4 -28.44 -21.22 -31.07
C ALA A 4 -28.53 -19.73 -30.67
N ALA A 5 -27.97 -19.38 -29.50
CA ALA A 5 -27.95 -18.01 -28.99
C ALA A 5 -27.39 -17.00 -30.01
N PRO A 6 -27.82 -15.72 -30.01
CA PRO A 6 -27.23 -14.69 -30.85
C PRO A 6 -25.74 -14.43 -30.51
N SER A 7 -24.96 -13.95 -31.48
CA SER A 7 -23.51 -13.68 -31.29
C SER A 7 -23.21 -12.69 -30.16
N TRP A 8 -24.05 -11.68 -29.96
CA TRP A 8 -23.88 -10.67 -28.91
C TRP A 8 -24.08 -11.25 -27.50
N GLU A 9 -24.90 -12.29 -27.36
CA GLU A 9 -25.15 -12.96 -26.08
C GLU A 9 -23.95 -13.83 -25.69
N ARG A 10 -23.39 -14.56 -26.67
CA ARG A 10 -22.11 -15.27 -26.49
C ARG A 10 -20.96 -14.32 -26.15
N GLU A 11 -20.87 -13.17 -26.82
CA GLU A 11 -19.84 -12.15 -26.55
C GLU A 11 -20.00 -11.56 -25.15
N ARG A 12 -21.24 -11.25 -24.73
CA ARG A 12 -21.56 -10.80 -23.38
C ARG A 12 -21.19 -11.84 -22.34
N GLU A 13 -21.46 -13.11 -22.59
CA GLU A 13 -21.11 -14.19 -21.67
C GLU A 13 -19.61 -14.43 -21.61
N ARG A 14 -18.87 -14.32 -22.73
CA ARG A 14 -17.40 -14.30 -22.74
C ARG A 14 -16.84 -13.15 -21.92
N ARG A 15 -17.41 -11.94 -22.04
CA ARG A 15 -17.03 -10.78 -21.22
C ARG A 15 -17.34 -11.01 -19.74
N ARG A 16 -18.50 -11.57 -19.40
CA ARG A 16 -18.86 -11.94 -18.02
C ARG A 16 -17.93 -13.00 -17.45
N ARG A 17 -17.59 -14.04 -18.22
CA ARG A 17 -16.63 -15.08 -17.82
C ARG A 17 -15.22 -14.51 -17.65
N ARG A 18 -14.76 -13.64 -18.57
CA ARG A 18 -13.48 -12.92 -18.43
C ARG A 18 -13.49 -12.01 -17.19
N ALA A 19 -14.57 -11.29 -16.94
CA ALA A 19 -14.72 -10.45 -15.75
C ALA A 19 -14.80 -11.27 -14.45
N SER A 20 -15.47 -12.43 -14.48
CA SER A 20 -15.55 -13.37 -13.36
C SER A 20 -14.21 -14.06 -13.08
N LEU A 21 -13.47 -14.47 -14.12
CA LEU A 21 -12.10 -14.98 -14.00
C LEU A 21 -11.13 -13.89 -13.51
N SER A 22 -11.29 -12.65 -14.00
CA SER A 22 -10.53 -11.48 -13.53
C SER A 22 -10.88 -11.10 -12.08
N SER A 23 -12.15 -11.28 -11.68
CA SER A 23 -12.63 -11.02 -10.30
C SER A 23 -12.24 -12.13 -9.33
N SER A 24 -12.10 -13.37 -9.80
CA SER A 24 -11.61 -14.50 -9.00
C SER A 24 -10.09 -14.47 -8.83
N ALA A 25 -9.35 -13.89 -9.78
CA ALA A 25 -7.90 -13.68 -9.69
C ALA A 25 -7.54 -12.46 -8.82
N ALA A 26 -8.37 -11.42 -8.81
CA ALA A 26 -8.25 -10.29 -7.90
C ALA A 26 -8.95 -10.57 -6.56
N ALA A 27 -8.56 -11.66 -5.89
CA ALA A 27 -8.75 -11.71 -4.44
C ALA A 27 -8.08 -10.46 -3.87
N THR A 28 -8.79 -9.68 -3.07
CA THR A 28 -8.20 -8.60 -2.27
C THR A 28 -7.17 -9.23 -1.32
N MET A 29 -5.93 -9.40 -1.79
CA MET A 29 -4.83 -9.93 -0.99
C MET A 29 -4.38 -8.82 -0.05
N SER A 30 -4.81 -8.91 1.20
CA SER A 30 -4.29 -8.09 2.28
C SER A 30 -2.81 -8.42 2.49
N ILE A 31 -1.98 -7.40 2.70
CA ILE A 31 -0.57 -7.56 3.06
C ILE A 31 -0.49 -8.25 4.43
N GLN A 32 0.21 -9.39 4.51
CA GLN A 32 0.43 -10.14 5.74
C GLN A 32 1.82 -9.82 6.31
N ASP A 33 1.94 -9.70 7.63
CA ASP A 33 3.19 -9.48 8.37
C ASP A 33 3.65 -10.71 9.18
N SER A 34 2.90 -11.81 9.09
CA SER A 34 3.10 -13.02 9.87
C SER A 34 2.77 -14.25 9.03
N GLY A 35 3.40 -15.38 9.36
CA GLY A 35 3.29 -16.62 8.60
C GLY A 35 4.42 -16.80 7.58
N GLN A 36 4.18 -17.65 6.58
CA GLN A 36 5.07 -17.89 5.45
C GLN A 36 4.38 -17.45 4.16
N VAL A 37 5.13 -16.81 3.28
CA VAL A 37 4.69 -16.46 1.93
C VAL A 37 5.46 -17.30 0.93
N SER A 38 4.84 -17.68 -0.19
CA SER A 38 5.52 -18.34 -1.28
C SER A 38 6.52 -17.40 -1.96
N ASP A 39 7.62 -17.94 -2.48
CA ASP A 39 8.56 -17.18 -3.30
C ASP A 39 7.86 -16.65 -4.57
N PHE A 40 8.29 -15.47 -5.02
CA PHE A 40 7.80 -14.90 -6.28
C PHE A 40 8.28 -15.73 -7.48
N SER A 41 7.37 -15.98 -8.42
CA SER A 41 7.69 -16.51 -9.74
C SER A 41 8.57 -15.55 -10.55
N SER A 42 9.20 -16.04 -11.62
CA SER A 42 10.02 -15.21 -12.49
C SER A 42 9.23 -14.05 -13.11
N ASP A 43 7.98 -14.32 -13.53
CA ASP A 43 7.08 -13.32 -14.10
C ASP A 43 6.68 -12.26 -13.07
N GLU A 44 6.39 -12.65 -11.83
CA GLU A 44 6.09 -11.70 -10.74
C GLU A 44 7.29 -10.81 -10.43
N LYS A 45 8.50 -11.38 -10.33
CA LYS A 45 9.73 -10.59 -10.13
C LYS A 45 9.95 -9.59 -11.26
N ALA A 46 9.76 -10.01 -12.51
CA ALA A 46 9.90 -9.13 -13.67
C ALA A 46 8.86 -7.99 -13.65
N ALA A 47 7.61 -8.30 -13.29
CA ALA A 47 6.56 -7.30 -13.13
C ALA A 47 6.88 -6.31 -12.00
N ILE A 48 7.32 -6.79 -10.83
CA ILE A 48 7.72 -5.95 -9.69
C ILE A 48 8.81 -4.97 -10.12
N ARG A 49 9.89 -5.44 -10.77
CA ARG A 49 10.98 -4.58 -11.23
C ARG A 49 10.51 -3.53 -12.23
N THR A 50 9.69 -3.93 -13.19
CA THR A 50 9.15 -3.03 -14.21
C THR A 50 8.32 -1.91 -13.60
N ILE A 51 7.44 -2.25 -12.65
CA ILE A 51 6.58 -1.27 -11.95
C ILE A 51 7.43 -0.39 -11.04
N TRP A 52 8.33 -0.99 -10.25
CA TRP A 52 9.17 -0.31 -9.28
C TRP A 52 10.07 0.73 -9.93
N LYS A 53 10.63 0.44 -11.11
CA LYS A 53 11.46 1.39 -11.86
C LYS A 53 10.78 2.75 -12.03
N ASN A 54 9.49 2.77 -12.38
CA ASN A 54 8.74 4.02 -12.58
C ASN A 54 8.58 4.82 -11.27
N VAL A 55 8.48 4.13 -10.13
CA VAL A 55 8.41 4.78 -8.81
C VAL A 55 9.79 5.35 -8.43
N TYR A 56 10.84 4.56 -8.66
CA TYR A 56 12.20 4.91 -8.28
C TYR A 56 12.83 6.00 -9.15
N GLU A 57 12.34 6.22 -10.38
CA GLU A 57 12.75 7.38 -11.21
C GLU A 57 12.57 8.72 -10.51
N LYS A 58 11.61 8.83 -9.58
CA LYS A 58 11.37 10.03 -8.75
C LYS A 58 11.36 9.67 -7.27
N TYR A 59 12.35 8.90 -6.84
CA TYR A 59 12.42 8.29 -5.51
C TYR A 59 12.27 9.30 -4.35
N GLU A 60 12.84 10.50 -4.47
CA GLU A 60 12.73 11.55 -3.44
C GLU A 60 11.28 12.02 -3.25
N ASP A 61 10.60 12.33 -4.36
CA ASP A 61 9.20 12.76 -4.35
C ASP A 61 8.28 11.61 -3.93
N ALA A 62 8.56 10.39 -4.38
CA ALA A 62 7.83 9.19 -4.00
C ALA A 62 7.92 8.93 -2.48
N GLY A 63 9.11 9.02 -1.90
CA GLY A 63 9.33 8.82 -0.47
C GLY A 63 8.58 9.85 0.39
N VAL A 64 8.64 11.12 0.00
CA VAL A 64 7.86 12.20 0.64
C VAL A 64 6.36 11.95 0.52
N ALA A 65 5.88 11.56 -0.66
CA ALA A 65 4.46 11.29 -0.90
C ALA A 65 3.93 10.12 -0.06
N ILE A 66 4.70 9.03 0.04
CA ILE A 66 4.36 7.85 0.85
C ILE A 66 4.25 8.22 2.32
N LEU A 67 5.25 8.89 2.89
CA LEU A 67 5.22 9.33 4.30
C LEU A 67 4.11 10.36 4.56
N SER A 68 3.90 11.30 3.64
CA SER A 68 2.83 12.29 3.78
C SER A 68 1.46 11.61 3.80
N ARG A 69 1.24 10.63 2.91
CA ARG A 69 -0.01 9.86 2.89
C ARG A 69 -0.19 9.01 4.14
N LEU A 70 0.88 8.39 4.65
CA LEU A 70 0.87 7.63 5.90
C LEU A 70 0.42 8.52 7.07
N PHE A 71 1.04 9.69 7.25
CA PHE A 71 0.73 10.59 8.36
C PHE A 71 -0.66 11.22 8.27
N VAL A 72 -1.16 11.48 7.06
CA VAL A 72 -2.53 11.97 6.86
C VAL A 72 -3.56 10.88 7.13
N SER A 73 -3.32 9.66 6.66
CA SER A 73 -4.27 8.54 6.77
C SER A 73 -4.26 7.92 8.17
N HIS A 74 -3.12 7.95 8.85
CA HIS A 74 -2.90 7.35 10.16
C HIS A 74 -2.19 8.34 11.10
N PRO A 75 -2.90 9.36 11.62
CA PRO A 75 -2.28 10.37 12.50
C PRO A 75 -1.62 9.78 13.74
N GLY A 76 -2.13 8.66 14.28
CA GLY A 76 -1.52 7.96 15.42
C GLY A 76 -0.12 7.42 15.14
N VAL A 77 0.20 7.06 13.89
CA VAL A 77 1.55 6.64 13.48
C VAL A 77 2.55 7.79 13.61
N LYS A 78 2.09 9.03 13.39
CA LYS A 78 2.93 10.22 13.41
C LYS A 78 3.55 10.49 14.79
N GLU A 79 2.94 9.98 15.86
CA GLU A 79 3.46 10.11 17.24
C GLU A 79 4.82 9.44 17.41
N PHE A 80 5.11 8.38 16.65
CA PHE A 80 6.40 7.68 16.63
C PHE A 80 7.48 8.41 15.83
N PHE A 81 7.14 9.56 15.22
CA PHE A 81 8.07 10.41 14.50
C PHE A 81 8.16 11.81 15.14
N PRO A 82 8.83 11.96 16.31
CA PRO A 82 8.94 13.23 17.03
C PRO A 82 9.41 14.40 16.14
N LYS A 83 10.33 14.12 15.22
CA LYS A 83 10.88 15.10 14.25
C LYS A 83 9.82 15.70 13.31
N PHE A 84 8.69 15.01 13.12
CA PHE A 84 7.68 15.39 12.12
C PHE A 84 6.35 15.83 12.74
N ARG A 85 6.18 15.77 14.08
CA ARG A 85 4.89 16.06 14.76
C ARG A 85 4.27 17.39 14.34
N GLU A 86 5.06 18.44 14.19
CA GLU A 86 4.56 19.77 13.80
C GLU A 86 4.23 19.93 12.31
N LEU A 87 4.54 18.95 11.45
CA LEU A 87 4.23 19.01 10.00
C LEU A 87 2.76 18.67 9.73
N ARG A 88 1.83 19.60 9.97
CA ARG A 88 0.39 19.33 9.96
C ARG A 88 -0.25 19.26 8.58
N THR A 89 0.34 19.90 7.58
CA THR A 89 -0.20 19.95 6.22
C THR A 89 0.68 19.18 5.24
N THR A 90 0.07 18.62 4.20
CA THR A 90 0.81 17.98 3.08
C THR A 90 1.84 18.92 2.46
N GLU A 91 1.53 20.21 2.38
CA GLU A 91 2.44 21.23 1.88
C GLU A 91 3.66 21.42 2.80
N SER A 92 3.45 21.46 4.13
CA SER A 92 4.55 21.55 5.10
C SER A 92 5.45 20.30 5.08
N MET A 93 4.83 19.12 4.89
CA MET A 93 5.54 17.86 4.73
C MET A 93 6.39 17.83 3.45
N ARG A 94 5.84 18.26 2.31
CA ARG A 94 6.55 18.31 1.02
C ARG A 94 7.78 19.22 1.04
N LYS A 95 7.70 20.31 1.80
CA LYS A 95 8.79 21.30 1.96
C LYS A 95 9.84 20.90 2.99
N SER A 96 9.60 19.88 3.81
CA SER A 96 10.50 19.50 4.90
C SER A 96 11.73 18.72 4.39
N PRO A 97 12.96 19.28 4.50
CA PRO A 97 14.18 18.55 4.14
C PRO A 97 14.38 17.31 5.00
N ALA A 98 13.96 17.37 6.26
CA ALA A 98 14.05 16.25 7.19
C ALA A 98 13.13 15.09 6.81
N LEU A 99 11.92 15.39 6.30
CA LEU A 99 10.99 14.37 5.82
C LEU A 99 11.50 13.75 4.52
N ARG A 100 12.03 14.58 3.61
CA ARG A 100 12.65 14.11 2.37
C ARG A 100 13.77 13.11 2.64
N TRP A 101 14.74 13.49 3.48
CA TRP A 101 15.83 12.60 3.87
C TRP A 101 15.34 11.26 4.45
N HIS A 102 14.28 11.29 5.26
CA HIS A 102 13.72 10.06 5.83
C HIS A 102 12.98 9.21 4.78
N GLY A 103 12.21 9.85 3.89
CA GLY A 103 11.55 9.19 2.77
C GLY A 103 12.53 8.50 1.83
N GLU A 104 13.67 9.14 1.53
CA GLU A 104 14.74 8.55 0.73
C GLU A 104 15.31 7.29 1.38
N ARG A 105 15.48 7.28 2.71
CA ARG A 105 15.99 6.10 3.43
C ARG A 105 15.03 4.90 3.29
N ILE A 106 13.73 5.14 3.38
CA ILE A 106 12.70 4.09 3.24
C ILE A 106 12.66 3.57 1.81
N ILE A 107 12.55 4.46 0.83
CA ILE A 107 12.48 4.08 -0.58
C ILE A 107 13.73 3.32 -1.03
N ASN A 108 14.92 3.72 -0.58
CA ASN A 108 16.16 3.00 -0.91
C ASN A 108 16.24 1.62 -0.24
N ALA A 109 15.69 1.45 0.97
CA ALA A 109 15.61 0.11 1.59
C ALA A 109 14.66 -0.83 0.82
N ILE A 110 13.56 -0.31 0.28
CA ILE A 110 12.67 -1.07 -0.61
C ILE A 110 13.37 -1.38 -1.94
N ASN A 111 14.12 -0.41 -2.48
CA ASN A 111 14.90 -0.60 -3.70
C ASN A 111 15.92 -1.73 -3.55
N ASP A 112 16.70 -1.73 -2.47
CA ASP A 112 17.62 -2.83 -2.15
C ASP A 112 16.90 -4.19 -2.14
N ALA A 113 15.71 -4.26 -1.54
CA ALA A 113 14.93 -5.48 -1.53
C ALA A 113 14.45 -5.90 -2.93
N VAL A 114 14.07 -4.96 -3.80
CA VAL A 114 13.66 -5.24 -5.19
C VAL A 114 14.84 -5.72 -6.04
N GLU A 115 16.02 -5.13 -5.87
CA GLU A 115 17.25 -5.56 -6.56
C GLU A 115 17.65 -6.98 -6.13
N GLU A 116 17.45 -7.32 -4.86
CA GLU A 116 17.81 -8.62 -4.28
C GLU A 116 16.75 -9.73 -4.44
N LEU A 117 15.72 -9.54 -5.26
CA LEU A 117 14.65 -10.54 -5.50
C LEU A 117 15.17 -11.92 -5.96
N ASP A 118 16.35 -11.98 -6.60
CA ASP A 118 16.98 -13.23 -7.04
C ASP A 118 18.03 -13.77 -6.06
N VAL A 119 18.26 -13.08 -4.93
CA VAL A 119 19.19 -13.51 -3.89
C VAL A 119 18.50 -13.45 -2.51
N PRO A 120 17.53 -14.35 -2.22
CA PRO A 120 16.67 -14.26 -1.03
C PRO A 120 17.44 -14.26 0.31
N ALA A 121 18.62 -14.90 0.35
CA ALA A 121 19.48 -14.90 1.52
C ALA A 121 19.99 -13.50 1.88
N MET A 122 20.42 -12.72 0.86
CA MET A 122 20.90 -11.34 1.04
C MET A 122 19.75 -10.42 1.42
N GLN A 123 18.62 -10.53 0.72
CA GLN A 123 17.41 -9.77 1.01
C GLN A 123 16.97 -9.96 2.47
N ARG A 124 16.88 -11.22 2.93
CA ARG A 124 16.53 -11.55 4.32
C ARG A 124 17.54 -11.00 5.32
N LEU A 125 18.84 -11.04 5.01
CA LEU A 125 19.88 -10.52 5.89
C LEU A 125 19.71 -9.01 6.11
N ARG A 126 19.58 -8.22 5.03
CA ARG A 126 19.38 -6.76 5.14
C ARG A 126 18.09 -6.41 5.86
N LEU A 127 16.97 -7.06 5.50
CA LEU A 127 15.69 -6.79 6.15
C LEU A 127 15.70 -7.18 7.63
N ARG A 128 16.41 -8.23 8.04
CA ARG A 128 16.61 -8.57 9.46
C ARG A 128 17.41 -7.50 10.20
N GLN A 129 18.50 -6.99 9.61
CA GLN A 129 19.27 -5.90 10.20
C GLN A 129 18.41 -4.64 10.36
N LEU A 130 17.63 -4.29 9.34
CA LEU A 130 16.73 -3.14 9.40
C LEU A 130 15.63 -3.34 10.45
N SER A 131 15.05 -4.54 10.54
CA SER A 131 14.08 -4.91 11.57
C SER A 131 14.64 -4.76 12.99
N GLN A 132 15.89 -5.20 13.22
CA GLN A 132 16.55 -5.06 14.51
C GLN A 132 16.66 -3.59 14.93
N ARG A 133 17.06 -2.71 14.00
CA ARG A 133 17.16 -1.27 14.28
C ARG A 133 15.82 -0.63 14.62
N HIS A 134 14.74 -1.02 13.92
CA HIS A 134 13.40 -0.56 14.27
C HIS A 134 12.98 -0.98 15.67
N ALA A 135 13.35 -2.20 16.08
CA ALA A 135 13.02 -2.71 17.41
C ALA A 135 13.85 -2.06 18.53
N THR A 136 15.15 -1.85 18.32
CA THR A 136 16.07 -1.46 19.41
C THR A 136 16.57 -0.02 19.38
N GLU A 137 16.67 0.60 18.20
CA GLU A 137 17.15 1.99 18.08
C GLU A 137 15.97 2.97 17.99
N PHE A 138 14.96 2.62 17.20
CA PHE A 138 13.85 3.53 16.90
C PHE A 138 12.60 3.27 17.75
N ASN A 139 12.52 2.13 18.43
CA ASN A 139 11.39 1.70 19.27
C ASN A 139 10.04 1.83 18.54
N VAL A 140 10.01 1.40 17.28
CA VAL A 140 8.79 1.44 16.45
C VAL A 140 8.01 0.14 16.65
N GLU A 141 6.72 0.26 16.96
CA GLU A 141 5.87 -0.91 17.13
C GLU A 141 5.64 -1.65 15.79
N PRO A 142 5.75 -2.99 15.76
CA PRO A 142 5.65 -3.75 14.52
C PRO A 142 4.31 -3.63 13.76
N GLN A 143 3.23 -3.28 14.46
CA GLN A 143 1.89 -3.16 13.86
C GLN A 143 1.83 -2.14 12.71
N PHE A 144 2.75 -1.18 12.68
CA PHE A 144 2.76 -0.12 11.67
C PHE A 144 3.45 -0.48 10.35
N PHE A 145 4.10 -1.65 10.25
CA PHE A 145 4.77 -2.07 9.01
C PHE A 145 3.80 -2.47 7.89
N LYS A 146 2.60 -2.97 8.22
CA LYS A 146 1.62 -3.46 7.25
C LYS A 146 0.38 -2.58 7.12
N GLU A 147 0.42 -1.33 7.58
CA GLU A 147 -0.77 -0.47 7.59
C GLU A 147 -1.41 -0.40 6.21
N ASP A 148 -2.68 -0.82 6.16
CA ASP A 148 -3.44 -0.84 4.92
C ASP A 148 -3.83 0.59 4.56
N LEU A 149 -3.00 1.26 3.76
CA LEU A 149 -3.26 2.60 3.22
C LEU A 149 -4.50 2.68 2.31
N ASN A 150 -5.17 1.56 2.06
CA ASN A 150 -6.40 1.45 1.29
C ASN A 150 -7.66 1.18 2.15
N ARG A 151 -7.50 0.98 3.48
CA ARG A 151 -8.65 1.15 4.38
C ARG A 151 -8.99 2.63 4.40
N ARG A 152 -10.08 2.98 3.70
CA ARG A 152 -10.80 4.23 3.96
C ARG A 152 -10.96 4.29 5.47
N GLY A 153 -10.34 5.29 6.12
CA GLY A 153 -10.43 5.47 7.56
C GLY A 153 -11.89 5.38 8.00
N PRO A 154 -12.18 5.01 9.26
CA PRO A 154 -13.55 4.80 9.73
C PRO A 154 -14.39 5.98 9.25
N THR A 155 -15.32 5.72 8.33
CA THR A 155 -16.28 6.71 7.85
C THR A 155 -16.88 7.31 9.11
N ARG A 156 -16.51 8.56 9.42
CA ARG A 156 -17.14 9.29 10.52
C ARG A 156 -18.62 9.26 10.18
N ARG A 157 -19.38 8.51 10.96
CA ARG A 157 -20.83 8.47 10.86
C ARG A 157 -21.29 9.85 11.32
N CYS A 158 -21.42 10.80 10.40
CA CYS A 158 -22.04 12.08 10.68
C CYS A 158 -23.52 11.79 10.90
N THR A 159 -23.94 11.66 12.16
CA THR A 159 -25.35 11.76 12.51
C THR A 159 -25.76 13.22 12.33
N ALA A 160 -26.29 13.56 11.16
CA ALA A 160 -27.07 14.77 11.04
C ALA A 160 -28.36 14.57 11.82
N VAL A 161 -28.46 15.21 13.00
CA VAL A 161 -29.75 15.36 13.67
C VAL A 161 -30.52 16.39 12.86
N HIS A 162 -31.35 15.92 11.92
CA HIS A 162 -32.46 16.69 11.39
C HIS A 162 -33.73 16.22 12.10
N ALA A 163 -34.48 17.17 12.61
CA ALA A 163 -35.75 16.95 13.27
C ALA A 163 -36.66 16.09 12.38
N GLY A 164 -37.00 14.88 12.85
CA GLY A 164 -38.26 14.24 12.51
C GLY A 164 -38.23 12.97 11.67
N THR A 165 -37.22 12.66 10.85
CA THR A 165 -37.28 11.44 10.00
C THR A 165 -35.92 10.81 9.76
N SER A 166 -35.74 9.57 10.22
CA SER A 166 -34.52 8.78 10.05
C SER A 166 -34.47 8.16 8.65
N THR A 167 -33.61 8.66 7.77
CA THR A 167 -33.28 8.00 6.49
C THR A 167 -31.76 7.84 6.43
N THR A 168 -31.29 6.60 6.31
CA THR A 168 -29.86 6.31 6.13
C THR A 168 -29.56 6.35 4.63
N ALA A 169 -28.83 7.37 4.17
CA ALA A 169 -28.26 7.40 2.82
C ALA A 169 -26.75 7.09 2.91
N LEU A 170 -26.29 6.14 2.09
CA LEU A 170 -24.87 5.86 1.85
C LEU A 170 -24.35 6.87 0.81
N CYS A 171 -23.22 7.53 1.09
CA CYS A 171 -22.40 8.23 0.09
C CYS A 171 -21.16 7.40 -0.24
#